data_AF-A0A2T3N2Q5-F1
#
_entry.id   AF-A0A2T3N2Q5-F1
#
_cell.length_a   1.000
_cell.length_b   1.000
_cell.length_c   1.000
_cell.angle_alpha   90.00
_cell.angle_beta   90.00
_cell.angle_gamma   90.00
#
_symmetry.space_group_name_H-M   'P 1'
#
loop_
_entity.id
_entity.type
_entity.pdbx_description
1 polymer ?
#
loop_
_entity_poly.entity_id
_entity_poly.type
_entity_poly.pdbx_seq_one_letter_code
_entity_poly.pdbx_strand_id
1 'polypeptide(L)' 'MLVIKKLLLIVSVGFLCSCSNLGVKPWERDQLADPRMELQANEIDKSFDDHIYFSKEASSGGRGSAGGGCGCN' A
#
# COMPACT_ATOMS: atom_id res chain seq x y z
N MET A 1 7.73 -6.63 43.81
CA MET A 1 6.58 -6.61 42.87
C MET A 1 6.55 -5.37 41.98
N LEU A 2 6.74 -4.15 42.51
CA LEU A 2 6.75 -2.90 41.73
C LEU A 2 7.87 -2.82 40.68
N VAL A 3 9.08 -3.31 41.02
CA VAL A 3 10.26 -3.29 40.13
C VAL A 3 10.08 -4.20 38.91
N ILE A 4 9.51 -5.39 39.11
CA ILE A 4 9.24 -6.36 38.03
C ILE A 4 8.19 -5.81 37.04
N LYS A 5 7.14 -5.15 37.55
CA LYS A 5 6.14 -4.48 36.69
C LYS A 5 6.75 -3.36 35.85
N LYS A 6 7.65 -2.55 36.43
CA LYS A 6 8.36 -1.50 35.68
C LYS A 6 9.27 -2.08 34.60
N LEU A 7 9.98 -3.17 34.91
CA LEU A 7 10.86 -3.86 33.95
C LEU A 7 10.05 -4.42 32.77
N LEU A 8 8.92 -5.09 33.04
CA LEU A 8 8.00 -5.59 32.01
C LEU A 8 7.48 -4.50 31.09
N LEU A 9 7.15 -3.33 31.65
CA LEU A 9 6.62 -2.21 30.89
C LEU A 9 7.69 -1.61 29.95
N ILE A 10 8.93 -1.48 30.40
CA ILE A 10 10.06 -1.02 29.57
C ILE A 10 10.31 -2.00 28.41
N VAL A 11 10.31 -3.30 28.70
CA VAL A 11 10.48 -4.35 27.68
C VAL A 11 9.35 -4.31 26.65
N SER A 12 8.09 -4.12 27.07
CA SER A 12 6.95 -4.05 26.14
C SER A 12 7.03 -2.86 25.17
N VAL A 13 7.56 -1.71 25.61
CA VAL A 13 7.70 -0.53 24.76
C VAL A 13 8.79 -0.72 23.70
N GLY A 14 9.87 -1.45 24.03
CA GLY A 14 10.94 -1.76 23.08
C GLY A 14 10.49 -2.56 21.86
N PHE A 15 9.49 -3.45 22.01
CA PHE A 15 8.97 -4.25 20.90
C PHE A 15 8.20 -3.44 19.85
N LEU A 16 7.63 -2.30 20.22
CA LEU A 16 6.87 -1.43 19.32
C LEU A 16 7.75 -0.68 18.30
N CYS A 17 9.06 -0.61 18.52
CA CYS A 17 10.01 0.13 17.67
C CYS A 17 10.76 -0.75 16.66
N SER A 18 10.41 -2.03 16.53
CA SER A 18 11.20 -3.02 15.77
C SER A 18 11.22 -2.84 14.25
N CYS A 19 10.30 -2.07 13.67
CA CYS A 19 10.16 -1.92 12.21
C CYS A 19 10.30 -0.47 11.68
N SER A 20 10.73 0.48 12.51
CA SER A 20 10.77 1.90 12.12
C SER A 20 11.85 2.27 11.10
N ASN A 21 12.78 1.35 10.78
CA ASN A 21 13.89 1.58 9.85
C ASN A 21 13.92 0.58 8.68
N LEU A 22 12.76 0.09 8.23
CA LEU A 22 12.66 -0.72 7.00
C LEU A 22 12.65 0.11 5.71
N GLY A 23 12.87 1.43 5.82
CA GLY A 23 12.93 2.31 4.65
C GLY A 23 14.19 2.07 3.82
N VAL A 24 14.05 2.07 2.50
CA VAL A 24 15.19 2.08 1.58
C VAL A 24 15.82 3.47 1.51
N LYS A 25 17.13 3.53 1.27
CA LYS A 25 17.81 4.81 1.05
C LYS A 25 17.27 5.49 -0.22
N PRO A 26 17.32 6.82 -0.32
CA PRO A 26 16.77 7.53 -1.48
C PRO A 26 17.28 7.07 -2.84
N TRP A 27 18.56 6.67 -2.93
CA TRP A 27 19.18 6.17 -4.16
C TRP A 27 18.87 4.69 -4.45
N GLU A 28 18.36 3.92 -3.50
CA GLU A 28 17.90 2.53 -3.71
C GLU A 28 16.49 2.49 -4.33
N ARG A 29 15.78 3.62 -4.36
CA ARG A 29 14.44 3.73 -4.96
C ARG A 29 14.45 3.49 -6.47
N ASP A 30 15.55 3.80 -7.14
CA ASP A 30 15.70 3.56 -8.58
C ASP A 30 15.62 2.06 -8.90
N GLN A 31 16.26 1.21 -8.09
CA GLN A 31 16.17 -0.25 -8.26
C GLN A 31 14.76 -0.80 -8.02
N LEU A 32 13.99 -0.19 -7.13
CA LEU A 32 12.60 -0.58 -6.87
C LEU A 32 11.60 0.01 -7.87
N ALA A 33 12.04 0.94 -8.71
CA ALA A 33 11.24 1.57 -9.76
C ALA A 33 11.63 1.06 -11.16
N ASP A 34 12.24 -0.12 -11.25
CA ASP A 34 12.57 -0.74 -12.53
C ASP A 34 11.30 -0.97 -13.36
N PRO A 35 11.21 -0.46 -14.60
CA PRO A 35 10.02 -0.60 -15.45
C PRO A 35 9.58 -2.05 -15.68
N ARG A 36 10.49 -3.03 -15.54
CA ARG A 36 10.18 -4.45 -15.69
C ARG A 36 9.43 -5.03 -14.49
N MET A 37 9.39 -4.32 -13.37
CA MET A 37 8.62 -4.68 -12.17
C MET A 37 7.24 -4.02 -12.14
N GLU A 38 6.86 -3.31 -13.20
CA GLU A 38 5.55 -2.69 -13.31
C GLU A 38 4.45 -3.76 -13.30
N LEU A 39 3.39 -3.50 -12.52
CA LEU A 39 2.30 -4.47 -12.32
C LEU A 39 1.53 -4.76 -13.62
N GLN A 40 1.56 -3.83 -14.57
CA GLN A 40 0.92 -3.95 -15.87
C GLN A 40 1.93 -3.66 -16.97
N ALA A 41 2.12 -4.61 -17.88
CA ALA A 41 3.14 -4.48 -18.93
C ALA A 41 2.74 -3.56 -20.10
N ASN A 42 1.44 -3.27 -20.24
CA ASN A 42 0.90 -2.50 -21.36
C ASN A 42 -0.21 -1.56 -20.89
N GLU A 43 -0.02 -0.26 -21.14
CA GLU A 43 -0.97 0.80 -20.80
C GLU A 43 -2.30 0.69 -21.56
N ILE A 44 -2.27 0.19 -22.80
CA ILE A 44 -3.48 0.03 -23.61
C ILE A 44 -4.38 -1.03 -23.00
N ASP A 45 -3.81 -2.18 -22.65
CA ASP A 45 -4.55 -3.28 -22.03
C ASP A 45 -5.10 -2.87 -20.67
N LYS A 46 -4.29 -2.15 -19.87
CA LYS A 46 -4.72 -1.53 -18.61
C LYS A 46 -5.96 -0.65 -18.80
N SER A 47 -5.92 0.24 -19.78
CA SER A 47 -7.02 1.18 -20.04
C SER A 47 -8.30 0.47 -20.48
N PHE A 48 -8.19 -0.62 -21.25
CA PHE A 48 -9.35 -1.41 -21.64
C PHE A 48 -9.95 -2.16 -20.46
N ASP A 49 -9.10 -2.79 -19.64
CA ASP A 49 -9.54 -3.50 -18.44
C ASP A 49 -10.24 -2.55 -17.45
N ASP A 50 -9.67 -1.37 -17.22
CA ASP A 50 -10.26 -0.34 -16.37
C ASP A 50 -11.61 0.14 -16.94
N HIS A 51 -11.71 0.39 -18.24
CA HIS A 51 -12.97 0.80 -18.88
C HIS A 51 -14.05 -0.27 -18.74
N ILE A 52 -13.71 -1.55 -18.96
CA ILE A 52 -14.63 -2.68 -18.79
C ILE A 52 -15.07 -2.81 -17.32
N TYR A 53 -14.12 -2.70 -16.40
CA TYR A 53 -14.37 -2.81 -14.96
C TYR A 53 -15.32 -1.70 -14.48
N PHE A 54 -15.04 -0.44 -14.80
CA PHE A 54 -15.94 0.67 -14.47
C PHE A 54 -17.32 0.51 -15.13
N SER A 55 -17.38 0.06 -16.39
CA SER A 55 -18.66 -0.14 -17.07
C SER A 55 -19.54 -1.19 -16.39
N LYS A 56 -18.95 -2.17 -15.70
CA LYS A 56 -19.68 -3.26 -15.04
C LYS A 56 -19.90 -3.03 -13.54
N GLU A 57 -18.93 -2.40 -12.89
CA GLU A 57 -18.75 -2.43 -11.43
C GLU A 57 -18.49 -1.04 -10.83
N ALA A 58 -18.80 0.06 -11.54
CA ALA A 58 -18.62 1.42 -11.01
C ALA A 58 -19.33 1.67 -9.67
N SER A 59 -20.49 1.04 -9.45
CA SER A 59 -21.26 1.20 -8.21
C SER A 59 -20.67 0.45 -7.00
N SER A 60 -19.90 -0.63 -7.22
CA SER A 60 -19.19 -1.38 -6.17
C SER A 60 -17.88 -0.74 -5.76
N GLY A 61 -17.45 0.28 -6.50
CA GLY A 61 -16.20 0.97 -6.27
C GLY A 61 -15.00 0.26 -6.90
N GLY A 62 -14.24 0.99 -7.73
CA GLY A 62 -13.11 0.47 -8.48
C GLY A 62 -11.72 0.79 -7.94
N ARG A 63 -10.70 0.59 -8.80
CA ARG A 63 -9.31 0.87 -8.48
C ARG A 63 -9.05 2.38 -8.48
N GLY A 64 -8.61 2.91 -7.33
CA GLY A 64 -8.25 4.33 -7.16
C GLY A 64 -9.22 5.13 -6.28
N SER A 65 -8.88 6.39 -5.98
CA SER A 65 -9.68 7.26 -5.10
C SER A 65 -11.06 7.64 -5.66
N ALA A 66 -11.33 7.35 -6.94
CA ALA A 66 -12.63 7.51 -7.59
C ALA A 66 -13.48 6.22 -7.54
N GLY A 67 -13.00 5.18 -6.89
CA GLY A 67 -13.64 3.87 -6.86
C GLY A 67 -14.64 3.69 -5.72
N GLY A 68 -15.69 4.51 -5.66
CA GLY A 68 -16.74 4.31 -4.65
C GLY A 68 -18.08 4.94 -5.01
N GLY A 69 -18.98 4.15 -5.61
CA GLY A 69 -20.42 4.41 -5.60
C GLY A 69 -20.98 5.37 -6.66
N CYS A 70 -22.28 5.16 -6.93
CA CYS A 70 -23.24 5.80 -7.86
C CYS A 70 -22.82 6.19 -9.30
N GLY A 71 -21.54 6.12 -9.67
CA GLY A 71 -21.10 6.34 -11.05
C GLY A 71 -21.17 7.80 -11.53
N CYS A 72 -21.32 8.77 -10.64
CA CYS A 72 -21.30 10.19 -10.99
C CYS A 72 -19.86 10.72 -10.89
N ASN A 73 -19.15 10.75 -12.02
CA ASN A 73 -18.02 11.66 -12.25
C ASN A 73 -18.54 12.98 -12.83
#